data_AF-A0A9W4HL12-F1
#
_entry.id   AF-A0A9W4HL12-F1
#
_cell.length_a   1.000
_cell.length_b   1.000
_cell.length_c   1.000
_cell.angle_alpha   90.00
_cell.angle_beta   90.00
_cell.angle_gamma   90.00
#
_symmetry.space_group_name_H-M   'P 1'
#
loop_
_entity.id
_entity.type
_entity.pdbx_description
1 polymer ?
#
loop_
_entity_poly.entity_id
_entity_poly.type
_entity_poly.pdbx_seq_one_letter_code
_entity_poly.pdbx_strand_id
1 'polypeptide(L)'
;MDSSSEEIPSHMAIGQSRSLAVNFMWSKMHIYVTDYEPKNPNPKLVYDVNCDMLAPNLKFKSIEQDRQVGTGTIHAISISPDFELHGSKGTLRAKSRLRTMYTHYSHVYSDTGKPAKMSWTSSSGFKTWDFVCCDENQNPVAKFSANVWAVKRFAKIELLGPKALDTAAMDEIVVIGLTLCYCMYMRVNNPLNLLGSAIMRSGKDAYIEPPQAQPTQPTQPAQGKIID
;
A
#
# COMPACT_ATOMS: atom_id res chain seq x y z
N MET A 1 11.56 -37.57 -5.60
CA MET A 1 11.94 -36.14 -5.59
C MET A 1 10.78 -35.40 -4.97
N ASP A 2 10.78 -35.37 -3.65
CA ASP A 2 9.72 -34.76 -2.84
C ASP A 2 9.77 -33.25 -2.96
N SER A 3 8.65 -32.67 -3.37
CA SER A 3 8.42 -31.23 -3.35
C SER A 3 7.79 -30.89 -2.00
N SER A 4 8.65 -30.65 -1.01
CA SER A 4 8.24 -30.13 0.29
C SER A 4 7.67 -28.73 0.09
N SER A 5 6.35 -28.64 0.05
CA SER A 5 5.65 -27.38 0.26
C SER A 5 5.90 -27.02 1.73
N GLU A 6 6.70 -25.99 1.99
CA GLU A 6 6.81 -25.39 3.32
C GLU A 6 5.44 -24.80 3.68
N GLU A 7 4.61 -25.62 4.33
CA GLU A 7 3.49 -25.13 5.10
C GLU A 7 4.04 -24.23 6.20
N ILE A 8 3.74 -22.93 6.10
CA ILE A 8 4.05 -21.96 7.14
C ILE A 8 3.42 -22.46 8.44
N PRO A 9 4.20 -22.66 9.52
CA PRO A 9 3.70 -23.27 10.74
C PRO A 9 2.54 -22.47 11.33
N SER A 10 1.38 -23.11 11.47
CA SER A 10 0.12 -22.60 12.02
C SER A 10 0.17 -22.31 13.54
N HIS A 11 1.36 -22.10 14.11
CA HIS A 11 1.58 -21.94 15.56
C HIS A 11 2.24 -20.61 15.94
N MET A 12 1.89 -19.48 15.31
CA MET A 12 2.26 -18.17 15.89
C MET A 12 1.01 -17.34 16.18
N ALA A 13 0.83 -17.08 17.47
CA ALA A 13 -0.27 -16.43 18.18
C ALA A 13 -1.57 -17.25 18.34
N ILE A 14 -1.72 -17.87 19.52
CA ILE A 14 -3.04 -18.04 20.16
C ILE A 14 -3.52 -16.62 20.49
N GLY A 15 -4.04 -15.93 19.49
CA GLY A 15 -4.51 -14.56 19.55
C GLY A 15 -5.84 -14.46 18.82
N GLN A 16 -6.63 -13.46 19.18
CA GLN A 16 -7.86 -13.15 18.45
C GLN A 16 -7.54 -12.97 16.96
N SER A 17 -8.43 -13.44 16.09
CA SER A 17 -8.32 -13.22 14.66
C SER A 17 -9.69 -12.93 14.07
N ARG A 18 -9.70 -12.11 13.02
CA ARG A 18 -10.90 -11.80 12.23
C ARG A 18 -10.57 -11.91 10.76
N SER A 19 -11.41 -12.59 10.01
CA SER A 19 -11.25 -12.74 8.56
C SER A 19 -12.30 -11.91 7.85
N LEU A 20 -11.89 -11.22 6.79
CA LEU A 20 -12.75 -10.49 5.88
C LEU A 20 -12.58 -11.05 4.46
N ALA A 21 -13.68 -11.12 3.71
CA ALA A 21 -13.66 -11.48 2.30
C ALA A 21 -13.77 -10.21 1.45
N VAL A 22 -12.94 -10.12 0.42
CA VAL A 22 -12.89 -8.99 -0.51
C VAL A 22 -13.41 -9.47 -1.86
N ASN A 23 -14.50 -8.85 -2.30
CA ASN A 23 -15.15 -9.15 -3.57
C ASN A 23 -15.04 -7.94 -4.49
N PHE A 24 -14.33 -8.10 -5.61
CA PHE A 24 -14.18 -7.04 -6.61
C PHE A 24 -15.27 -7.19 -7.68
N MET A 25 -16.12 -6.19 -7.84
CA MET A 25 -17.08 -6.08 -8.93
C MET A 25 -16.52 -5.18 -10.03
N TRP A 26 -15.72 -5.76 -10.92
CA TRP A 26 -15.01 -5.03 -11.98
C TRP A 26 -15.94 -4.21 -12.87
N SER A 27 -17.10 -4.77 -13.25
CA SER A 27 -18.09 -4.08 -14.08
C SER A 27 -18.66 -2.81 -13.45
N LYS A 28 -18.62 -2.70 -12.13
CA LYS A 28 -19.09 -1.53 -11.38
C LYS A 28 -17.97 -0.73 -10.74
N MET A 29 -16.72 -1.15 -10.90
CA MET A 29 -15.56 -0.55 -10.23
C MET A 29 -15.77 -0.39 -8.71
N HIS A 30 -16.35 -1.41 -8.07
CA HIS A 30 -16.59 -1.43 -6.63
C HIS A 30 -15.93 -2.63 -5.98
N ILE A 31 -15.45 -2.45 -4.75
CA ILE A 31 -14.99 -3.53 -3.89
C ILE A 31 -15.91 -3.60 -2.68
N TYR A 32 -16.45 -4.78 -2.43
CA TYR A 32 -17.25 -5.07 -1.23
C TYR A 32 -16.41 -5.91 -0.28
N VAL A 33 -16.26 -5.42 0.95
CA VAL A 33 -15.59 -6.14 2.02
C VAL A 33 -16.64 -6.64 2.99
N THR A 34 -16.70 -7.96 3.18
CA THR A 34 -17.67 -8.60 4.06
C THR A 34 -16.97 -9.38 5.17
N ASP A 35 -17.63 -9.56 6.31
CA ASP A 35 -17.15 -10.52 7.31
C ASP A 35 -17.10 -11.93 6.70
N TYR A 36 -15.96 -12.60 6.88
CA TYR A 36 -15.77 -13.95 6.36
C TYR A 36 -16.16 -14.99 7.41
N GLU A 37 -17.32 -15.59 7.20
CA GLU A 37 -17.80 -16.74 7.96
C GLU A 37 -18.01 -17.92 7.00
N PRO A 38 -17.24 -19.03 7.13
CA PRO A 38 -17.25 -20.13 6.16
C PRO A 38 -18.64 -20.76 5.90
N LYS A 39 -19.55 -20.68 6.86
CA LYS A 39 -20.87 -21.32 6.82
C LYS A 39 -22.03 -20.34 6.65
N ASN A 40 -21.75 -19.04 6.52
CA ASN A 40 -22.79 -18.03 6.42
C ASN A 40 -23.14 -17.77 4.93
N PRO A 41 -24.38 -18.06 4.49
CA PRO A 41 -24.79 -17.79 3.12
C PRO A 41 -24.94 -16.30 2.80
N ASN A 42 -25.12 -15.45 3.82
CA ASN A 42 -25.35 -14.01 3.71
C ASN A 42 -24.30 -13.25 4.52
N PRO A 43 -23.05 -13.13 4.01
CA PRO A 43 -21.98 -12.47 4.74
C PRO A 43 -22.31 -10.98 4.93
N LYS A 44 -22.10 -10.48 6.14
CA LYS A 44 -22.38 -9.08 6.51
C LYS A 44 -21.42 -8.15 5.77
N LEU A 45 -21.95 -7.14 5.09
CA LEU A 45 -21.15 -6.09 4.46
C LEU A 45 -20.56 -5.16 5.54
N VAL A 46 -19.25 -4.94 5.48
CA VAL A 46 -18.49 -4.11 6.43
C VAL A 46 -17.99 -2.84 5.76
N TYR A 47 -17.48 -2.95 4.52
CA TYR A 47 -17.06 -1.80 3.73
C TYR A 47 -17.59 -1.85 2.30
N ASP A 48 -17.97 -0.67 1.80
CA ASP A 48 -18.19 -0.39 0.40
C ASP A 48 -17.08 0.54 -0.09
N VAL A 49 -16.36 0.12 -1.12
CA VAL A 49 -15.21 0.87 -1.65
C VAL A 49 -15.46 1.17 -3.12
N ASN A 50 -15.52 2.45 -3.45
CA ASN A 50 -15.62 2.92 -4.82
C ASN A 50 -14.22 3.14 -5.39
N CYS A 51 -13.95 2.56 -6.56
CA CYS A 51 -12.72 2.74 -7.32
C CYS A 51 -13.00 3.75 -8.45
N ASP A 52 -12.54 4.98 -8.28
CA ASP A 52 -12.68 6.00 -9.32
C ASP A 52 -11.72 5.71 -10.48
N MET A 53 -12.26 5.72 -11.72
CA MET A 53 -11.49 5.45 -12.94
C MET A 53 -10.75 6.68 -13.45
N LEU A 54 -11.24 7.89 -13.16
CA LEU A 54 -10.72 9.13 -13.73
C LEU A 54 -9.57 9.69 -12.90
N ALA A 55 -9.62 9.48 -11.59
CA ALA A 55 -8.49 9.64 -10.70
C ALA A 55 -8.38 8.32 -9.94
N PRO A 56 -7.23 7.61 -9.97
CA PRO A 56 -7.10 6.25 -9.41
C PRO A 56 -7.13 6.29 -7.88
N ASN A 57 -8.32 6.56 -7.37
CA ASN A 57 -8.63 6.88 -6.00
C ASN A 57 -9.63 5.85 -5.50
N LEU A 58 -9.30 5.25 -4.36
CA LEU A 58 -10.20 4.40 -3.61
C LEU A 58 -10.89 5.26 -2.55
N LYS A 59 -12.22 5.15 -2.43
CA LYS A 59 -12.99 5.81 -1.37
C LYS A 59 -13.64 4.74 -0.51
N PHE A 60 -13.26 4.66 0.76
CA PHE A 60 -13.70 3.61 1.68
C PHE A 60 -14.83 4.12 2.56
N LYS A 61 -16.02 3.54 2.42
CA LYS A 61 -17.16 3.77 3.31
C LYS A 61 -17.34 2.61 4.27
N SER A 62 -17.32 2.89 5.57
CA SER A 62 -17.70 1.91 6.60
C SER A 62 -19.21 1.86 6.71
N ILE A 63 -19.78 0.66 6.66
CA ILE A 63 -21.22 0.44 6.80
C ILE A 63 -21.68 0.62 8.25
N GLU A 64 -20.86 0.19 9.21
CA GLU A 64 -21.18 0.32 10.64
C GLU A 64 -21.19 1.78 11.10
N GLN A 65 -20.22 2.57 10.63
CA GLN A 65 -20.12 3.99 11.00
C GLN A 65 -20.92 4.92 10.06
N ASP A 66 -21.53 4.37 9.00
CA ASP A 66 -22.22 5.07 7.91
C ASP A 66 -21.47 6.31 7.38
N ARG A 67 -20.15 6.23 7.27
CA ARG A 67 -19.30 7.35 6.84
C ARG A 67 -18.08 6.89 6.05
N GLN A 68 -17.48 7.82 5.32
CA GLN A 68 -16.18 7.59 4.70
C GLN A 68 -15.11 7.54 5.80
N VAL A 69 -14.38 6.42 5.86
CA VAL A 69 -13.31 6.22 6.85
C VAL A 69 -11.93 6.52 6.28
N GLY A 70 -11.77 6.46 4.96
CA GLY A 70 -10.50 6.76 4.35
C GLY A 70 -10.54 6.81 2.82
N THR A 71 -9.38 7.15 2.26
CA THR A 71 -9.13 7.13 0.82
C THR A 71 -7.74 6.56 0.53
N GLY A 72 -7.58 5.95 -0.64
CA GLY A 72 -6.27 5.60 -1.21
C GLY A 72 -6.08 6.36 -2.52
N THR A 73 -4.90 6.92 -2.75
CA THR A 73 -4.55 7.64 -3.99
C THR A 73 -3.38 6.96 -4.64
N ILE A 74 -3.59 6.42 -5.84
CA ILE A 74 -2.52 5.78 -6.62
C ILE A 74 -1.93 6.81 -7.57
N HIS A 75 -0.61 6.74 -7.78
CA HIS A 75 0.08 7.62 -8.70
C HIS A 75 0.46 6.86 -9.97
N ALA A 76 0.37 7.52 -11.12
CA ALA A 76 0.72 6.88 -12.40
C ALA A 76 2.21 6.50 -12.49
N ILE A 77 3.08 7.32 -11.90
CA ILE A 77 4.55 7.19 -11.99
C ILE A 77 5.16 6.73 -10.65
N SER A 78 4.65 7.24 -9.52
CA SER A 78 5.19 6.87 -8.21
C SER A 78 4.66 5.50 -7.77
N ILE A 79 5.57 4.67 -7.23
CA ILE A 79 5.20 3.39 -6.63
C ILE A 79 4.76 3.52 -5.17
N SER A 80 4.82 4.72 -4.58
CA SER A 80 4.40 4.96 -3.20
C SER A 80 3.04 5.65 -3.21
N PRO A 81 1.92 4.92 -3.03
CA PRO A 81 0.60 5.52 -3.01
C PRO A 81 0.37 6.29 -1.71
N ASP A 82 -0.51 7.28 -1.76
CA ASP A 82 -0.95 8.01 -0.57
C ASP A 82 -2.25 7.42 -0.03
N PHE A 83 -2.51 7.67 1.24
CA PHE A 83 -3.76 7.31 1.88
C PHE A 83 -4.19 8.42 2.84
N GLU A 84 -5.48 8.43 3.13
CA GLU A 84 -6.07 9.22 4.20
C GLU A 84 -6.91 8.29 5.05
N LEU A 85 -6.74 8.34 6.37
CA LEU A 85 -7.49 7.53 7.32
C LEU A 85 -8.01 8.44 8.43
N HIS A 86 -9.34 8.51 8.58
CA HIS A 86 -10.02 9.39 9.53
C HIS A 86 -9.50 10.85 9.51
N GLY A 87 -9.23 11.38 8.31
CA GLY A 87 -8.71 12.74 8.10
C GLY A 87 -7.18 12.87 8.23
N SER A 88 -6.47 11.83 8.67
CA SER A 88 -5.01 11.82 8.77
C SER A 88 -4.39 11.31 7.47
N LYS A 89 -3.58 12.14 6.82
CA LYS A 89 -2.89 11.78 5.57
C LYS A 89 -1.58 11.06 5.85
N GLY A 90 -1.27 10.08 5.00
CA GLY A 90 -0.04 9.33 5.04
C GLY A 90 0.38 8.84 3.66
N THR A 91 1.61 8.35 3.56
CA THR A 91 2.14 7.75 2.34
C THR A 91 2.60 6.35 2.64
N LEU A 92 2.17 5.39 1.83
CA LEU A 92 2.67 4.04 1.86
C LEU A 92 3.99 4.01 1.08
N ARG A 93 5.12 4.14 1.80
CA ARG A 93 6.43 4.33 1.19
C ARG A 93 7.01 3.02 0.70
N ALA A 94 7.27 2.91 -0.59
CA ALA A 94 8.00 1.78 -1.15
C ALA A 94 9.47 1.82 -0.71
N LYS A 95 9.99 0.68 -0.25
CA LYS A 95 11.41 0.52 0.11
C LYS A 95 12.27 0.01 -1.04
N SER A 96 11.66 -0.64 -2.01
CA SER A 96 12.32 -1.13 -3.21
C SER A 96 11.34 -1.13 -4.38
N ARG A 97 11.87 -0.94 -5.60
CA ARG A 97 11.11 -1.16 -6.84
C ARG A 97 11.09 -2.64 -7.26
N LEU A 98 12.09 -3.40 -6.82
CA LEU A 98 12.30 -4.81 -7.21
C LEU A 98 11.64 -5.79 -6.24
N ARG A 99 11.45 -5.38 -4.98
CA ARG A 99 10.73 -6.16 -3.98
C ARG A 99 9.55 -5.36 -3.46
N THR A 100 8.40 -6.00 -3.37
CA THR A 100 7.19 -5.40 -2.81
C THR A 100 7.33 -5.33 -1.29
N MET A 101 7.96 -4.24 -0.85
CA MET A 101 8.13 -3.90 0.56
C MET A 101 7.74 -2.44 0.76
N TYR A 102 6.81 -2.22 1.67
CA TYR A 102 6.21 -0.92 1.93
C TYR A 102 6.20 -0.63 3.42
N THR A 103 6.22 0.65 3.78
CA THR A 103 6.09 1.06 5.18
C THR A 103 5.13 2.22 5.32
N HIS A 104 4.35 2.22 6.39
CA HIS A 104 3.54 3.34 6.83
C HIS A 104 3.71 3.56 8.33
N TYR A 105 3.20 4.69 8.83
CA TYR A 105 3.16 4.99 10.26
C TYR A 105 1.73 4.86 10.75
N SER A 106 1.54 4.08 11.81
CA SER A 106 0.25 3.81 12.44
C SER A 106 0.16 4.50 13.79
N HIS A 107 -0.95 5.18 14.04
CA HIS A 107 -1.28 5.64 15.39
C HIS A 107 -2.01 4.56 16.19
N VAL A 108 -2.67 3.61 15.52
CA VAL A 108 -3.47 2.55 16.15
C VAL A 108 -2.57 1.49 16.80
N TYR A 109 -1.46 1.15 16.16
CA TYR A 109 -0.48 0.16 16.64
C TYR A 109 0.63 0.78 17.50
N SER A 110 0.44 1.99 18.01
CA SER A 110 1.38 2.65 18.92
C SER A 110 1.16 2.23 20.37
N ASP A 111 2.23 1.80 21.05
CA ASP A 111 2.24 1.56 22.49
C ASP A 111 2.85 2.72 23.30
N THR A 112 3.52 3.66 22.63
CA THR A 112 4.35 4.71 23.27
C THR A 112 3.85 6.14 23.00
N GLY A 113 2.70 6.28 22.35
CA GLY A 113 2.14 7.58 21.94
C GLY A 113 2.82 8.20 20.71
N LYS A 114 3.88 7.57 20.17
CA LYS A 114 4.49 7.92 18.88
C LYS A 114 4.01 6.97 17.79
N PRO A 115 3.79 7.42 16.54
CA PRO A 115 3.31 6.53 15.48
C PRO A 115 4.25 5.34 15.27
N ALA A 116 3.70 4.13 15.36
CA ALA A 116 4.43 2.89 15.15
C ALA A 116 4.70 2.69 13.67
N LYS A 117 5.95 2.37 13.32
CA LYS A 117 6.31 2.08 11.94
C LYS A 117 5.94 0.64 11.58
N MET A 118 4.99 0.49 10.67
CA MET A 118 4.55 -0.81 10.16
C MET A 118 5.19 -1.13 8.81
N SER A 119 5.30 -2.41 8.52
CA SER A 119 5.88 -2.91 7.27
C SER A 119 4.95 -3.90 6.58
N TRP A 120 4.68 -3.67 5.30
CA TRP A 120 4.02 -4.62 4.42
C TRP A 120 5.08 -5.29 3.55
N THR A 121 5.26 -6.60 3.74
CA THR A 121 6.13 -7.42 2.92
C THR A 121 5.29 -8.32 2.03
N SER A 122 5.88 -8.84 0.97
CA SER A 122 5.17 -9.71 0.04
C SER A 122 5.96 -10.95 -0.32
N SER A 123 5.26 -12.08 -0.37
CA SER A 123 5.69 -13.34 -0.98
C SER A 123 4.88 -13.61 -2.24
N SER A 124 4.59 -12.57 -3.03
CA SER A 124 3.75 -12.68 -4.24
C SER A 124 4.43 -13.48 -5.34
N GLY A 125 3.68 -14.39 -5.96
CA GLY A 125 4.02 -15.04 -7.22
C GLY A 125 3.18 -14.50 -8.39
N PHE A 126 3.30 -15.12 -9.57
CA PHE A 126 2.52 -14.73 -10.76
C PHE A 126 1.00 -14.99 -10.64
N LYS A 127 0.58 -15.86 -9.72
CA LYS A 127 -0.83 -16.27 -9.57
C LYS A 127 -1.50 -15.72 -8.31
N THR A 128 -0.74 -15.57 -7.23
CA THR A 128 -1.24 -15.13 -5.93
C THR A 128 -0.43 -13.94 -5.45
N TRP A 129 -1.14 -12.95 -4.92
CA TRP A 129 -0.52 -11.82 -4.24
C TRP A 129 -0.77 -11.93 -2.75
N ASP A 130 0.30 -12.17 -2.01
CA ASP A 130 0.26 -12.29 -0.57
C ASP A 130 1.06 -11.13 0.02
N PHE A 131 0.41 -10.37 0.90
CA PHE A 131 1.03 -9.30 1.67
C PHE A 131 0.87 -9.59 3.16
N VAL A 132 1.95 -9.44 3.91
CA VAL A 132 1.94 -9.57 5.37
C VAL A 132 2.30 -8.21 5.96
N CYS A 133 1.41 -7.69 6.81
CA CYS A 133 1.66 -6.50 7.60
C CYS A 133 2.25 -6.92 8.95
N CYS A 134 3.39 -6.34 9.30
CA CYS A 134 4.04 -6.52 10.58
C CYS A 134 4.15 -5.21 11.35
N ASP A 135 4.14 -5.31 12.68
CA ASP A 135 4.44 -4.23 13.62
C ASP A 135 5.95 -3.90 13.69
N GLU A 136 6.33 -2.99 14.59
CA GLU A 136 7.73 -2.59 14.80
C GLU A 136 8.64 -3.75 15.24
N ASN A 137 8.08 -4.71 15.97
CA ASN A 137 8.77 -5.90 16.47
C ASN A 137 8.78 -7.04 15.44
N GLN A 138 8.30 -6.80 14.22
CA GLN A 138 8.15 -7.78 13.14
C GLN A 138 7.14 -8.89 13.43
N ASN A 139 6.22 -8.68 14.37
CA ASN A 139 5.10 -9.60 14.59
C ASN A 139 4.03 -9.36 13.51
N PRO A 140 3.46 -10.42 12.91
CA PRO A 140 2.40 -10.27 11.92
C PRO A 140 1.11 -9.82 12.60
N VAL A 141 0.51 -8.75 12.06
CA VAL A 141 -0.76 -8.19 12.55
C VAL A 141 -1.87 -8.26 11.51
N ALA A 142 -1.51 -8.42 10.24
CA ALA A 142 -2.48 -8.70 9.20
C ALA A 142 -1.86 -9.48 8.03
N LYS A 143 -2.69 -10.23 7.33
CA LYS A 143 -2.35 -10.88 6.07
C LYS A 143 -3.41 -10.57 5.03
N PHE A 144 -2.98 -10.18 3.84
CA PHE A 144 -3.81 -9.96 2.67
C PHE A 144 -3.43 -11.00 1.63
N SER A 145 -4.36 -11.81 1.18
CA SER A 145 -4.14 -12.84 0.17
C SER A 145 -5.12 -12.64 -0.97
N ALA A 146 -4.62 -12.42 -2.18
CA ALA A 146 -5.42 -12.33 -3.39
C ALA A 146 -5.05 -13.42 -4.39
N ASN A 147 -6.06 -14.03 -5.00
CA ASN A 147 -5.88 -14.86 -6.18
C ASN A 147 -6.28 -14.04 -7.40
N VAL A 148 -5.29 -13.52 -8.11
CA VAL A 148 -5.50 -12.53 -9.19
C VAL A 148 -6.28 -13.11 -10.36
N TRP A 149 -6.29 -14.44 -10.49
CA TRP A 149 -6.97 -15.19 -11.55
C TRP A 149 -8.33 -15.74 -11.11
N ALA A 150 -8.73 -15.56 -9.86
CA ALA A 150 -10.01 -16.06 -9.37
C ALA A 150 -11.16 -15.14 -9.80
N VAL A 151 -12.16 -15.74 -10.45
CA VAL A 151 -13.37 -15.04 -10.94
C VAL A 151 -14.34 -14.68 -9.79
N LYS A 152 -14.28 -15.40 -8.65
CA LYS A 152 -15.12 -15.18 -7.46
C LYS A 152 -14.25 -15.21 -6.21
N ARG A 153 -14.45 -14.26 -5.28
CA ARG A 153 -13.66 -14.04 -4.04
C ARG A 153 -12.18 -13.76 -4.31
N PHE A 154 -11.93 -12.57 -4.84
CA PHE A 154 -10.63 -12.13 -5.31
C PHE A 154 -9.58 -12.08 -4.20
N ALA A 155 -9.96 -11.69 -2.97
CA ALA A 155 -9.01 -11.62 -1.86
C ALA A 155 -9.63 -11.91 -0.49
N LYS A 156 -8.75 -12.20 0.47
CA LYS A 156 -9.04 -12.40 1.90
C LYS A 156 -8.11 -11.50 2.72
N ILE A 157 -8.65 -10.87 3.74
CA ILE A 157 -7.88 -10.13 4.75
C ILE A 157 -8.03 -10.86 6.07
N GLU A 158 -6.92 -11.19 6.70
CA GLU A 158 -6.87 -11.80 8.03
C GLU A 158 -6.23 -10.80 8.97
N LEU A 159 -6.97 -10.33 9.96
CA LEU A 159 -6.44 -9.54 11.06
C LEU A 159 -5.99 -10.49 12.17
N LEU A 160 -4.81 -10.23 12.71
CA LEU A 160 -4.11 -11.09 13.66
C LEU A 160 -3.72 -10.31 14.92
N GLY A 161 -3.62 -11.02 16.03
CA GLY A 161 -3.13 -10.45 17.29
C GLY A 161 -4.21 -9.72 18.11
N PRO A 162 -3.80 -8.99 19.16
CA PRO A 162 -4.73 -8.45 20.16
C PRO A 162 -5.66 -7.36 19.61
N LYS A 163 -5.28 -6.70 18.50
CA LYS A 163 -6.08 -5.65 17.85
C LYS A 163 -6.94 -6.19 16.70
N ALA A 164 -7.05 -7.51 16.52
CA ALA A 164 -7.79 -8.09 15.39
C ALA A 164 -9.30 -7.79 15.40
N LEU A 165 -9.87 -7.50 16.56
CA LEU A 165 -11.28 -7.12 16.71
C LEU A 165 -11.49 -5.60 16.85
N ASP A 166 -10.42 -4.81 16.90
CA ASP A 166 -10.50 -3.37 17.05
C ASP A 166 -10.92 -2.70 15.74
N THR A 167 -11.92 -1.81 15.80
CA THR A 167 -12.46 -1.16 14.61
C THR A 167 -11.45 -0.22 13.97
N ALA A 168 -10.65 0.51 14.75
CA ALA A 168 -9.64 1.42 14.19
C ALA A 168 -8.51 0.64 13.50
N ALA A 169 -8.08 -0.49 14.08
CA ALA A 169 -7.12 -1.38 13.44
C ALA A 169 -7.68 -1.98 12.15
N MET A 170 -8.96 -2.35 12.15
CA MET A 170 -9.65 -2.83 10.96
C MET A 170 -9.73 -1.77 9.87
N ASP A 171 -10.16 -0.55 10.20
CA ASP A 171 -10.21 0.58 9.27
C ASP A 171 -8.82 0.81 8.64
N GLU A 172 -7.76 0.83 9.45
CA GLU A 172 -6.38 1.02 8.98
C GLU A 172 -5.92 -0.10 8.04
N ILE A 173 -6.06 -1.36 8.46
CA ILE A 173 -5.61 -2.53 7.68
C ILE A 173 -6.37 -2.64 6.36
N VAL A 174 -7.68 -2.38 6.36
CA VAL A 174 -8.51 -2.45 5.15
C VAL A 174 -8.14 -1.34 4.18
N VAL A 175 -8.06 -0.09 4.64
CA VAL A 175 -7.73 1.05 3.78
C VAL A 175 -6.33 0.88 3.18
N ILE A 176 -5.33 0.58 3.99
CA ILE A 176 -3.94 0.52 3.54
C ILE A 176 -3.68 -0.75 2.73
N GLY A 177 -4.18 -1.90 3.18
CA GLY A 177 -4.00 -3.19 2.50
C GLY A 177 -4.63 -3.21 1.11
N LEU A 178 -5.87 -2.69 0.97
CA LEU A 178 -6.52 -2.59 -0.34
C LEU A 178 -5.87 -1.53 -1.23
N THR A 179 -5.41 -0.41 -0.68
CA THR A 179 -4.65 0.60 -1.43
C THR A 179 -3.36 0.00 -2.00
N LEU A 180 -2.63 -0.80 -1.20
CA LEU A 180 -1.45 -1.52 -1.68
C LEU A 180 -1.80 -2.52 -2.79
N CYS A 181 -2.84 -3.33 -2.59
CA CYS A 181 -3.28 -4.31 -3.58
C CYS A 181 -3.66 -3.64 -4.91
N TYR A 182 -4.44 -2.56 -4.85
CA TYR A 182 -4.86 -1.81 -6.02
C TYR A 182 -3.69 -1.10 -6.71
N CYS A 183 -2.75 -0.53 -5.93
CA CYS A 183 -1.48 0.00 -6.45
C CYS A 183 -0.71 -1.06 -7.23
N MET A 184 -0.71 -2.31 -6.74
CA MET A 184 -0.03 -3.41 -7.43
C MET A 184 -0.78 -3.83 -8.69
N TYR A 185 -2.11 -3.88 -8.63
CA TYR A 185 -2.95 -4.16 -9.79
C TYR A 185 -2.72 -3.18 -10.94
N MET A 186 -2.72 -1.87 -10.65
CA MET A 186 -2.48 -0.84 -11.66
C MET A 186 -1.07 -0.93 -12.24
N ARG A 187 -0.06 -1.30 -11.42
CA ARG A 187 1.33 -1.43 -11.89
C ARG A 187 1.55 -2.61 -12.81
N VAL A 188 0.96 -3.77 -12.52
CA VAL A 188 1.15 -4.98 -13.36
C VAL A 188 0.43 -4.83 -14.70
N ASN A 189 -0.67 -4.10 -14.76
CA ASN A 189 -1.42 -3.84 -16.00
C ASN A 189 -0.89 -2.64 -16.81
N ASN A 190 0.05 -1.84 -16.28
CA ASN A 190 0.69 -0.73 -16.99
C ASN A 190 2.21 -0.95 -17.12
N PRO A 191 2.65 -1.79 -18.08
CA PRO A 191 4.05 -2.22 -18.22
C PRO A 191 5.02 -1.11 -18.66
N LEU A 192 4.54 0.08 -19.02
CA LEU A 192 5.39 1.24 -19.33
C LEU A 192 6.26 1.65 -18.13
N ASN A 193 5.84 1.34 -16.90
CA ASN A 193 6.64 1.54 -15.67
C ASN A 193 7.77 0.51 -15.48
N LEU A 194 7.72 -0.65 -16.15
CA LEU A 194 8.78 -1.67 -16.09
C LEU A 194 9.93 -1.35 -17.06
N LEU A 195 9.62 -0.81 -18.24
CA LEU A 195 10.61 -0.51 -19.29
C LEU A 195 11.57 0.64 -18.93
N GLY A 196 11.16 1.58 -18.06
CA GLY A 196 12.04 2.63 -17.54
C GLY A 196 13.09 2.16 -16.53
N SER A 197 12.88 0.98 -15.92
CA SER A 197 13.77 0.44 -14.87
C SER A 197 14.93 -0.41 -15.39
N ALA A 198 14.87 -0.86 -16.66
CA ALA A 198 15.97 -1.58 -17.31
C ALA A 198 17.12 -0.64 -17.76
N ILE A 199 16.92 0.68 -17.74
CA ILE A 199 17.91 1.68 -18.19
C ILE A 199 18.50 2.51 -17.02
N MET A 200 17.87 2.54 -15.84
CA MET A 200 18.49 3.13 -14.65
C MET A 200 19.42 2.14 -13.95
N ARG A 201 20.64 2.09 -14.46
CA ARG A 201 21.82 1.53 -13.79
C ARG A 201 21.86 2.03 -12.33
N SER A 202 21.98 1.10 -11.39
CA SER A 202 22.23 1.40 -9.98
C SER A 202 23.43 2.35 -9.85
N GLY A 203 23.20 3.53 -9.29
CA GLY A 203 24.21 4.57 -9.12
C GLY A 203 23.90 5.39 -7.87
N LYS A 204 24.64 5.03 -6.80
CA LYS A 204 25.13 5.84 -5.66
C LYS A 204 24.28 7.02 -5.17
N ASP A 205 23.94 6.93 -3.89
CA ASP A 205 23.81 7.99 -2.87
C ASP A 205 23.37 9.40 -3.33
N ALA A 206 22.24 9.81 -2.75
CA ALA A 206 21.61 11.13 -2.82
C ALA A 206 22.54 12.30 -3.18
N TYR A 207 22.28 12.92 -4.33
CA TYR A 207 22.70 14.30 -4.60
C TYR A 207 21.59 15.23 -4.09
N ILE A 208 21.93 16.08 -3.10
CA ILE A 208 21.14 17.24 -2.69
C ILE A 208 21.62 18.41 -3.55
N GLU A 209 20.74 19.03 -4.32
CA GLU A 209 21.04 20.26 -5.05
C GLU A 209 21.42 21.39 -4.07
N PRO A 210 22.59 22.04 -4.21
CA PRO A 210 22.86 23.27 -3.51
C PRO A 210 22.03 24.43 -4.09
N PRO A 211 21.67 25.46 -3.29
CA PRO A 211 20.81 26.56 -3.72
C PRO A 211 21.38 27.30 -4.95
N GLN A 212 20.53 27.52 -5.94
CA GLN A 212 20.84 28.23 -7.18
C GLN A 212 21.34 29.66 -6.90
N ALA A 213 22.57 29.98 -7.32
CA ALA A 213 23.08 31.34 -7.31
C ALA A 213 22.50 32.14 -8.49
N GLN A 214 21.98 33.34 -8.21
CA GLN A 214 21.44 34.25 -9.22
C GLN A 214 22.54 34.73 -10.20
N PRO A 215 22.24 34.95 -11.49
CA PRO A 215 23.23 35.42 -12.45
C PRO A 215 23.64 36.88 -12.18
N THR A 216 24.91 37.11 -11.86
CA THR A 216 25.53 38.44 -11.90
C THR A 216 25.68 38.94 -13.34
N GLN A 217 25.25 40.19 -13.59
CA GLN A 217 25.39 40.87 -14.88
C GLN A 217 26.86 40.97 -15.32
N PRO A 218 27.18 40.90 -16.63
CA PRO A 218 28.54 41.07 -17.11
C PRO A 218 28.97 42.55 -17.12
N THR A 219 30.07 42.82 -16.43
CA THR A 219 30.86 44.06 -16.45
C THR A 219 31.47 44.28 -17.83
N GLN A 220 31.32 45.50 -18.39
CA GLN A 220 31.96 45.91 -19.66
C GLN A 220 33.50 45.94 -19.54
N PRO A 221 34.25 45.51 -20.57
CA PRO A 221 35.70 45.65 -20.58
C PRO A 221 36.13 47.07 -20.99
N ALA A 222 37.05 47.64 -20.20
CA ALA A 222 37.76 48.87 -20.49
C ALA A 222 38.67 48.70 -21.72
N GLN A 223 38.50 49.55 -22.73
CA GLN A 223 39.39 49.63 -23.88
C GLN A 223 40.66 50.40 -23.50
N GLY A 224 41.80 49.72 -23.64
CA GLY A 224 43.13 50.29 -23.46
C GLY A 224 43.49 51.28 -24.57
N LYS A 225 44.08 52.39 -24.14
CA LYS A 225 44.66 53.47 -24.93
C LYS A 225 46.01 53.02 -25.51
N ILE A 226 46.20 53.17 -26.82
CA ILE A 226 47.53 53.13 -27.47
C ILE A 226 47.70 54.45 -28.24
N ILE A 227 48.71 55.20 -27.79
CA ILE A 227 49.50 56.25 -28.45
C ILE A 227 50.28 55.59 -29.61
N ASP A 228 50.35 56.10 -30.84
CA ASP A 228 50.75 57.42 -31.35
C ASP A 228 49.99 57.79 -32.63
#